data_AF-A0A4V5NX49-F1
#
_entry.id   AF-A0A4V5NX49-F1
#
_cell.length_a   1.000
_cell.length_b   1.000
_cell.length_c   1.000
_cell.angle_alpha   90.00
_cell.angle_beta   90.00
_cell.angle_gamma   90.00
#
_symmetry.space_group_name_H-M   'P 1'
#
loop_
_entity.id
_entity.type
_entity.pdbx_description
1 polymer ?
#
loop_
_entity_poly.entity_id
_entity_poly.type
_entity_poly.pdbx_seq_one_letter_code
_entity_poly.pdbx_strand_id
1 'polypeptide(L)'
;MMLIILLSMGGILFFFGLFCRSSNKSNKNPFKENIGIPLTLNNDYMLCENLSLKDKNKRYSILFTDHLPNQYTKVELLKKGTIIKLSKAIQSKTSLSGVVESYVLGTVYSESLNKEVIFFKSWGGLYNDFSSGKRQTYWSFEKAIWQDKVDTTKYYPKRGVLL
;
A
#
# COMPACT_ATOMS: atom_id res chain seq x y z
N MET A 1 -13.80 -8.40 43.74
CA MET A 1 -14.18 -9.00 42.44
C MET A 1 -14.52 -7.94 41.38
N MET A 2 -15.39 -6.96 41.69
CA MET A 2 -15.79 -5.90 40.73
C MET A 2 -14.63 -5.02 40.20
N LEU A 3 -13.65 -4.69 41.05
CA LEU A 3 -12.47 -3.88 40.65
C LEU A 3 -11.56 -4.63 39.66
N ILE A 4 -11.44 -5.96 39.81
CA ILE A 4 -10.62 -6.82 38.95
C ILE A 4 -11.27 -6.94 37.56
N ILE A 5 -12.60 -6.96 37.50
CA ILE A 5 -13.37 -6.98 36.24
C ILE A 5 -13.25 -5.64 35.49
N LEU A 6 -13.25 -4.50 36.20
CA LEU A 6 -13.03 -3.20 35.58
C LEU A 6 -11.60 -3.02 35.04
N LEU A 7 -10.60 -3.51 35.79
CA LEU A 7 -9.19 -3.47 35.35
C LEU A 7 -8.92 -4.43 34.17
N SER A 8 -9.52 -5.62 34.18
CA SER A 8 -9.39 -6.55 33.06
C SER A 8 -10.11 -6.03 31.81
N MET A 9 -11.29 -5.44 31.95
CA MET A 9 -12.04 -4.87 30.83
C MET A 9 -11.37 -3.61 30.25
N GLY A 10 -10.81 -2.75 31.11
CA GLY A 10 -9.98 -1.61 30.69
C GLY A 10 -8.69 -2.02 30.00
N GLY A 11 -8.01 -3.04 30.52
CA GLY A 11 -6.80 -3.61 29.92
C GLY A 11 -7.05 -4.23 28.54
N ILE A 12 -8.18 -4.94 28.38
CA ILE A 12 -8.58 -5.54 27.10
C ILE A 12 -8.91 -4.44 26.06
N LEU A 13 -9.66 -3.41 26.43
CA LEU A 13 -9.98 -2.30 25.52
C LEU A 13 -8.74 -1.48 25.13
N PHE A 14 -7.80 -1.29 26.07
CA PHE A 14 -6.50 -0.67 25.78
C PHE A 14 -5.67 -1.52 24.81
N PHE A 15 -5.67 -2.85 25.00
CA PHE A 15 -5.00 -3.79 24.11
C PHE A 15 -5.59 -3.74 22.69
N PHE A 16 -6.92 -3.63 22.56
CA PHE A 16 -7.59 -3.51 21.25
C PHE A 16 -7.37 -2.16 20.56
N GLY A 17 -7.16 -1.08 21.31
CA GLY A 17 -6.84 0.24 20.76
C GLY A 17 -5.47 0.33 20.08
N LEU A 18 -4.56 -0.57 20.42
CA LEU A 18 -3.17 -0.63 19.92
C LEU A 18 -3.03 -1.40 18.59
N PHE A 19 -4.09 -1.94 18.01
CA PHE A 19 -3.96 -2.70 16.75
C PHE A 19 -3.82 -1.79 15.53
N CYS A 20 -3.04 -2.28 14.54
CA CYS A 20 -2.82 -1.63 13.24
C CYS A 20 -4.14 -1.16 12.64
N ARG A 21 -4.25 0.15 12.39
CA ARG A 21 -5.44 0.72 11.76
C ARG A 21 -5.18 0.82 10.27
N SER A 22 -6.07 0.23 9.48
CA SER A 22 -6.07 0.37 8.04
C SER A 22 -7.37 1.00 7.58
N SER A 23 -7.30 1.81 6.53
CA SER A 23 -8.45 2.48 5.97
C SER A 23 -8.45 2.43 4.45
N ASN A 24 -9.64 2.27 3.87
CA ASN A 24 -9.81 2.28 2.43
C ASN A 24 -9.74 3.73 1.91
N LYS A 25 -8.79 3.99 1.01
CA LYS A 25 -8.57 5.29 0.39
C LYS A 25 -8.85 5.32 -1.12
N SER A 26 -9.47 4.26 -1.65
CA SER A 26 -9.75 4.13 -3.08
C SER A 26 -10.51 5.32 -3.67
N ASN A 27 -11.39 5.97 -2.90
CA ASN A 27 -12.19 7.13 -3.35
C ASN A 27 -11.52 8.48 -3.07
N LYS A 28 -10.21 8.52 -2.78
CA LYS A 28 -9.44 9.75 -2.50
C LYS A 28 -8.33 9.90 -3.53
N ASN A 29 -7.91 11.14 -3.78
CA ASN A 29 -6.74 11.39 -4.63
C ASN A 29 -5.46 10.88 -3.92
N PRO A 30 -4.45 10.41 -4.67
CA PRO A 30 -4.43 10.23 -6.14
C PRO A 30 -5.09 8.91 -6.63
N PHE A 31 -5.64 8.09 -5.74
CA PHE A 31 -6.14 6.75 -6.09
C PHE A 31 -7.39 6.78 -6.95
N LYS A 32 -8.36 7.68 -6.69
CA LYS A 32 -9.70 7.64 -7.30
C LYS A 32 -9.68 7.57 -8.83
N GLU A 33 -8.67 8.17 -9.46
CA GLU A 33 -8.55 8.30 -10.91
C GLU A 33 -8.00 7.02 -11.56
N ASN A 34 -7.37 6.16 -10.77
CA ASN A 34 -6.67 4.97 -11.23
C ASN A 34 -7.37 3.65 -10.81
N ILE A 35 -8.31 3.72 -9.85
CA ILE A 35 -9.03 2.54 -9.36
C ILE A 35 -10.13 2.13 -10.34
N GLY A 36 -10.20 0.84 -10.66
CA GLY A 36 -11.27 0.24 -11.46
C GLY A 36 -11.10 0.38 -12.97
N ILE A 37 -10.11 1.12 -13.45
CA ILE A 37 -9.78 1.28 -14.87
C ILE A 37 -8.57 0.41 -15.27
N PRO A 38 -8.48 -0.02 -16.54
CA PRO A 38 -7.27 -0.66 -17.04
C PRO A 38 -6.14 0.37 -17.13
N LEU A 39 -4.97 0.00 -16.61
CA LEU A 39 -3.73 0.77 -16.66
C LEU A 39 -2.66 -0.07 -17.34
N THR A 40 -1.63 0.56 -17.89
CA THR A 40 -0.52 -0.14 -18.56
C THR A 40 0.80 0.10 -17.84
N LEU A 41 1.64 -0.92 -17.76
CA LEU A 41 3.00 -0.77 -17.27
C LEU A 41 3.81 0.16 -18.19
N ASN A 42 4.53 1.11 -17.60
CA ASN A 42 5.32 2.11 -18.33
C ASN A 42 6.70 1.60 -18.79
N ASN A 43 7.16 0.47 -18.23
CA ASN A 43 8.45 -0.18 -18.41
C ASN A 43 8.27 -1.70 -18.22
N ASP A 44 9.35 -2.44 -18.41
CA ASP A 44 9.42 -3.84 -18.05
C ASP A 44 9.58 -3.98 -16.52
N TYR A 45 8.84 -4.93 -15.93
CA TYR A 45 8.86 -5.23 -14.50
C TYR A 45 8.87 -6.72 -14.26
N MET A 46 9.35 -7.14 -13.09
CA MET A 46 9.28 -8.53 -12.67
C MET A 46 8.06 -8.77 -11.79
N LEU A 47 7.24 -9.76 -12.13
CA LEU A 47 6.27 -10.34 -11.22
C LEU A 47 7.02 -11.30 -10.29
N CYS A 48 6.94 -11.03 -8.99
CA CYS A 48 7.64 -11.80 -7.98
C CYS A 48 6.66 -12.37 -6.97
N GLU A 49 6.95 -13.57 -6.49
CA GLU A 49 6.20 -14.24 -5.44
C GLU A 49 6.98 -14.17 -4.12
N ASN A 50 6.35 -13.67 -3.08
CA ASN A 50 6.88 -13.67 -1.71
C ASN A 50 6.48 -14.98 -1.01
N LEU A 51 7.43 -15.88 -0.86
CA LEU A 51 7.20 -17.21 -0.27
C LEU A 51 7.00 -17.15 1.26
N SER A 52 7.41 -16.06 1.91
CA SER A 52 7.27 -15.90 3.37
C SER A 52 5.86 -15.47 3.79
N LEU A 53 5.04 -14.96 2.87
CA LEU A 53 3.70 -14.48 3.17
C LEU A 53 2.64 -15.57 2.99
N LYS A 54 1.93 -15.89 4.07
CA LYS A 54 0.76 -16.79 4.03
C LYS A 54 -0.49 -16.12 3.43
N ASP A 55 -0.55 -14.79 3.43
CA ASP A 55 -1.65 -14.02 2.87
C ASP A 55 -1.58 -14.04 1.33
N LYS A 56 -2.53 -14.75 0.71
CA LYS A 56 -2.63 -14.87 -0.75
C LYS A 56 -2.74 -13.51 -1.45
N ASN A 57 -3.34 -12.51 -0.82
CA ASN A 57 -3.55 -11.18 -1.42
C ASN A 57 -2.29 -10.30 -1.39
N LYS A 58 -1.25 -10.71 -0.66
CA LYS A 58 0.05 -10.02 -0.58
C LYS A 58 1.18 -10.88 -1.12
N ARG A 59 0.83 -12.03 -1.71
CA ARG A 59 1.78 -13.04 -2.16
C ARG A 59 2.55 -12.58 -3.39
N TYR A 60 1.95 -11.80 -4.29
CA TYR A 60 2.63 -11.30 -5.48
C TYR A 60 2.96 -9.82 -5.36
N SER A 61 4.08 -9.41 -5.95
CA SER A 61 4.52 -8.02 -6.04
C SER A 61 5.16 -7.76 -7.40
N ILE A 62 5.00 -6.54 -7.92
CA ILE A 62 5.63 -6.10 -9.17
C ILE A 62 6.82 -5.21 -8.80
N LEU A 63 8.02 -5.61 -9.23
CA LEU A 63 9.27 -4.98 -8.81
C LEU A 63 10.14 -4.58 -10.02
N PHE A 64 10.82 -3.43 -9.87
CA PHE A 64 11.77 -2.89 -10.85
C PHE A 64 13.20 -3.24 -10.41
N THR A 65 13.57 -4.52 -10.39
CA THR A 65 14.95 -4.90 -10.05
C THR A 65 15.21 -6.36 -10.39
N ASP A 66 16.46 -6.64 -10.76
CA ASP A 66 16.98 -8.00 -10.83
C ASP A 66 17.43 -8.53 -9.48
N HIS A 67 17.74 -7.64 -8.54
CA HIS A 67 18.14 -7.97 -7.17
C HIS A 67 16.93 -8.04 -6.26
N LEU A 68 16.45 -9.25 -6.05
CA LEU A 68 15.34 -9.53 -5.16
C LEU A 68 15.83 -9.87 -3.75
N PRO A 69 15.14 -9.40 -2.70
CA PRO A 69 15.35 -9.93 -1.36
C PRO A 69 15.10 -11.45 -1.34
N ASN A 70 15.82 -12.19 -0.50
CA ASN A 70 15.79 -13.66 -0.45
C ASN A 70 14.38 -14.29 -0.31
N GLN A 71 13.41 -13.55 0.22
CA GLN A 71 12.02 -13.98 0.35
C GLN A 71 11.21 -13.97 -0.96
N TYR A 72 11.73 -13.36 -2.03
CA TYR A 72 11.05 -13.24 -3.31
C TYR A 72 11.64 -14.16 -4.38
N THR A 73 10.77 -14.82 -5.13
CA THR A 73 11.13 -15.63 -6.29
C THR A 73 10.56 -14.98 -7.56
N LYS A 74 11.37 -14.91 -8.63
CA LYS A 74 10.91 -14.42 -9.94
C LYS A 74 9.88 -15.39 -10.52
N VAL A 75 8.75 -14.88 -10.99
CA VAL A 75 7.69 -15.66 -11.64
C VAL A 75 7.68 -15.41 -13.13
N GLU A 76 7.68 -14.14 -13.53
CA GLU A 76 7.47 -13.74 -14.92
C GLU A 76 7.99 -12.31 -15.16
N LEU A 77 8.54 -12.07 -16.36
CA LEU A 77 8.83 -10.73 -16.83
C LEU A 77 7.56 -10.13 -17.46
N LEU A 78 7.00 -9.11 -16.83
CA LEU A 78 5.90 -8.32 -17.37
C LEU A 78 6.47 -7.23 -18.27
N LYS A 79 6.15 -7.26 -19.56
CA LYS A 79 6.64 -6.29 -20.53
C LYS A 79 5.93 -4.94 -20.37
N LYS A 80 6.59 -3.89 -20.82
CA LYS A 80 5.96 -2.59 -21.03
C LYS A 80 4.68 -2.76 -21.84
N GLY A 81 3.61 -2.10 -21.40
CA GLY A 81 2.29 -2.22 -22.01
C GLY A 81 1.40 -3.32 -21.42
N THR A 82 1.92 -4.21 -20.56
CA THR A 82 1.07 -5.17 -19.82
C THR A 82 -0.03 -4.43 -19.05
N ILE A 83 -1.26 -4.94 -19.18
CA ILE A 83 -2.43 -4.36 -18.53
C ILE A 83 -2.50 -4.82 -17.08
N ILE A 84 -2.70 -3.86 -16.19
CA ILE A 84 -2.99 -4.07 -14.77
C ILE A 84 -4.28 -3.34 -14.41
N LYS A 85 -4.96 -3.80 -13.35
CA LYS A 85 -6.16 -3.14 -12.84
C LYS A 85 -6.06 -2.95 -11.33
N LEU A 86 -6.06 -1.70 -10.87
CA LEU A 86 -6.08 -1.41 -9.44
C LEU A 86 -7.50 -1.59 -8.90
N SER A 87 -7.65 -2.35 -7.82
CA SER A 87 -8.94 -2.66 -7.20
C SER A 87 -9.14 -1.89 -5.89
N LYS A 88 -8.07 -1.65 -5.14
CA LYS A 88 -8.16 -1.03 -3.83
C LYS A 88 -6.89 -0.27 -3.46
N ALA A 89 -7.06 0.88 -2.80
CA ALA A 89 -5.99 1.59 -2.12
C ALA A 89 -6.21 1.58 -0.61
N ILE A 90 -5.17 1.29 0.15
CA ILE A 90 -5.22 1.18 1.61
C ILE A 90 -4.08 2.01 2.21
N GLN A 91 -4.42 2.81 3.22
CA GLN A 91 -3.43 3.40 4.10
C GLN A 91 -3.43 2.63 5.41
N SER A 92 -2.25 2.24 5.88
CA SER A 92 -2.10 1.54 7.15
C SER A 92 -1.14 2.29 8.06
N LYS A 93 -1.56 2.44 9.32
CA LYS A 93 -0.70 2.89 10.41
C LYS A 93 -0.34 1.71 11.28
N THR A 94 0.95 1.38 11.34
CA THR A 94 1.49 0.47 12.36
C THR A 94 1.61 1.23 13.67
N SER A 95 1.03 0.67 14.74
CA SER A 95 0.86 1.33 16.03
C SER A 95 2.16 1.55 16.80
N LEU A 96 3.17 0.69 16.59
CA LEU A 96 4.45 0.75 17.30
C LEU A 96 5.47 1.72 16.70
N SER A 97 5.54 1.82 15.36
CA SER A 97 6.52 2.69 14.69
C SER A 97 5.93 4.01 14.24
N GLY A 98 4.61 4.16 14.26
CA GLY A 98 3.91 5.32 13.70
C GLY A 98 4.06 5.45 12.18
N VAL A 99 4.64 4.45 11.52
CA VAL A 99 4.82 4.41 10.08
C VAL A 99 3.44 4.33 9.43
N VAL A 100 3.17 5.31 8.56
CA VAL A 100 1.95 5.36 7.77
C VAL A 100 2.35 5.16 6.32
N GLU A 101 2.06 3.97 5.82
CA GLU A 101 2.31 3.59 4.43
C GLU A 101 0.99 3.53 3.68
N SER A 102 1.09 3.82 2.39
CA SER A 102 0.01 3.61 1.45
C SER A 102 0.40 2.51 0.49
N TYR A 103 -0.56 1.66 0.15
CA TYR A 103 -0.36 0.62 -0.84
C TYR A 103 -1.61 0.41 -1.69
N VAL A 104 -1.39 -0.13 -2.88
CA VAL A 104 -2.45 -0.53 -3.79
C VAL A 104 -2.47 -2.04 -3.94
N LEU A 105 -3.67 -2.57 -4.07
CA LEU A 105 -3.94 -3.91 -4.54
C LEU A 105 -4.45 -3.80 -5.97
N GLY A 106 -3.93 -4.64 -6.83
CA GLY A 106 -4.38 -4.74 -8.20
C GLY A 106 -4.29 -6.16 -8.72
N THR A 107 -4.72 -6.34 -9.95
CA THR A 107 -4.62 -7.62 -10.66
C THR A 107 -3.82 -7.48 -11.94
N VAL A 108 -3.15 -8.56 -12.29
CA VAL A 108 -2.42 -8.73 -13.55
C VAL A 108 -2.57 -10.18 -14.01
N TYR A 109 -2.71 -10.40 -15.31
CA TYR A 109 -2.68 -11.74 -15.86
C TYR A 109 -1.23 -12.22 -15.96
N SER A 110 -0.95 -13.40 -15.43
CA SER A 110 0.35 -14.06 -15.54
C SER A 110 0.25 -15.18 -16.56
N GLU A 111 1.06 -15.09 -17.62
CA GLU A 111 1.17 -16.13 -18.63
C GLU A 111 1.80 -17.39 -18.02
N SER A 112 2.85 -17.22 -17.21
CA SER A 112 3.54 -18.33 -16.53
C SER A 112 2.62 -19.17 -15.64
N LEU A 113 1.60 -18.55 -15.04
CA LEU A 113 0.63 -19.21 -14.16
C LEU A 113 -0.71 -19.47 -14.82
N ASN A 114 -0.91 -19.01 -16.06
CA ASN A 114 -2.16 -19.04 -16.82
C ASN A 114 -3.38 -18.59 -16.00
N LYS A 115 -3.25 -17.48 -15.26
CA LYS A 115 -4.33 -16.94 -14.43
C LYS A 115 -4.10 -15.48 -14.06
N GLU A 116 -5.18 -14.82 -13.67
CA GLU A 116 -5.12 -13.51 -13.02
C GLU A 116 -4.63 -13.67 -11.58
N VAL A 117 -3.63 -12.87 -11.19
CA VAL A 117 -3.08 -12.84 -9.85
C VAL A 117 -3.24 -11.46 -9.21
N ILE A 118 -3.48 -11.46 -7.91
CA ILE A 118 -3.52 -10.22 -7.12
C ILE A 118 -2.10 -9.85 -6.75
N PHE A 119 -1.69 -8.64 -7.14
CA PHE A 119 -0.42 -8.05 -6.70
C PHE A 119 -0.65 -6.97 -5.66
N PHE A 120 0.34 -6.82 -4.79
CA PHE A 120 0.46 -5.74 -3.82
C PHE A 120 1.65 -4.85 -4.22
N LYS A 121 1.45 -3.53 -4.13
CA LYS A 121 2.52 -2.55 -4.36
C LYS A 121 2.41 -1.42 -3.35
N SER A 122 3.46 -1.21 -2.56
CA SER A 122 3.60 0.00 -1.75
C SER A 122 3.70 1.22 -2.67
N TRP A 123 2.91 2.24 -2.38
CA TRP A 123 2.79 3.46 -3.16
C TRP A 123 2.30 4.61 -2.28
N GLY A 124 3.25 5.41 -1.82
CA GLY A 124 3.02 6.64 -1.06
C GLY A 124 3.47 6.58 0.40
N GLY A 125 4.04 7.69 0.86
CA GLY A 125 4.52 7.87 2.23
C GLY A 125 3.99 9.15 2.85
N LEU A 126 3.88 9.16 4.18
CA LEU A 126 3.51 10.33 4.96
C LEU A 126 4.76 11.08 5.42
N TYR A 127 4.83 12.37 5.08
CA TYR A 127 5.94 13.27 5.39
C TYR A 127 5.47 14.45 6.24
N ASN A 128 6.42 15.17 6.82
CA ASN A 128 6.16 16.41 7.55
C ASN A 128 6.73 17.60 6.76
N ASP A 129 5.93 18.65 6.67
CA ASP A 129 6.34 19.98 6.20
C ASP A 129 6.45 20.91 7.41
N PHE A 130 7.51 21.71 7.45
CA PHE A 130 7.77 22.69 8.51
C PHE A 130 7.85 24.13 7.96
N SER A 131 7.64 24.33 6.65
CA SER A 131 7.79 25.63 5.97
C SER A 131 6.91 26.75 6.53
N SER A 132 5.78 26.41 7.15
CA SER A 132 4.85 27.38 7.75
C SER A 132 5.10 27.67 9.24
N GLY A 133 6.23 27.21 9.79
CA GLY A 133 6.53 27.29 11.23
C GLY A 133 5.67 26.36 12.10
N LYS A 134 4.75 25.58 11.51
CA LYS A 134 3.95 24.55 12.17
C LYS A 134 4.14 23.23 11.45
N ARG A 135 4.15 22.13 12.21
CA ARG A 135 4.19 20.77 11.65
C ARG A 135 2.91 20.50 10.87
N GLN A 136 3.05 20.30 9.56
CA GLN A 136 1.93 19.94 8.68
C GLN A 136 2.27 18.64 7.96
N THR A 137 1.49 17.57 8.22
CA THR A 137 1.70 16.29 7.54
C THR A 137 1.13 16.33 6.13
N TYR A 138 1.78 15.65 5.19
CA TYR A 138 1.28 15.46 3.83
C TYR A 138 1.68 14.11 3.28
N TRP A 139 0.85 13.57 2.39
CA TRP A 139 1.18 12.41 1.59
C TRP A 139 1.91 12.84 0.32
N SER A 140 2.95 12.07 -0.04
CA SER A 140 3.67 12.19 -1.31
C SER A 140 3.80 10.80 -1.93
N PHE A 141 3.80 10.74 -3.25
CA PHE A 141 3.76 9.50 -4.01
C PHE A 141 4.94 9.42 -4.97
N GLU A 142 5.65 8.29 -4.94
CA GLU A 142 6.67 7.99 -5.94
C GLU A 142 6.03 7.74 -7.32
N LYS A 143 6.85 7.76 -8.38
CA LYS A 143 6.40 7.38 -9.73
C LYS A 143 5.83 5.96 -9.69
N ALA A 144 4.54 5.82 -9.95
CA ALA A 144 3.91 4.52 -10.02
C ALA A 144 4.37 3.74 -11.26
N ILE A 145 4.20 2.41 -11.22
CA ILE A 145 4.54 1.51 -12.32
C ILE A 145 3.70 1.73 -13.60
N TRP A 146 2.62 2.52 -13.50
CA TRP A 146 1.73 2.91 -14.59
C TRP A 146 1.80 4.40 -14.96
N GLN A 147 2.64 5.20 -14.29
CA GLN A 147 2.73 6.64 -14.52
C GLN A 147 3.93 7.00 -15.40
N ASP A 148 3.80 7.91 -16.36
CA ASP A 148 4.95 8.39 -17.12
C ASP A 148 5.77 9.44 -16.37
N LYS A 149 5.13 10.21 -15.49
CA LYS A 149 5.74 11.27 -14.67
C LYS A 149 5.38 11.10 -13.21
N VAL A 150 6.27 11.54 -12.32
CA VAL A 150 6.04 11.57 -10.87
C VAL A 150 4.91 12.55 -10.57
N ASP A 151 4.00 12.20 -9.65
CA ASP A 151 3.08 13.17 -9.06
C ASP A 151 3.80 13.98 -7.98
N THR A 152 3.98 15.27 -8.22
CA THR A 152 4.65 16.19 -7.30
C THR A 152 3.69 16.86 -6.30
N THR A 153 2.41 16.50 -6.32
CA THR A 153 1.39 17.10 -5.47
C THR A 153 1.53 16.64 -4.02
N LYS A 154 1.49 17.60 -3.08
CA LYS A 154 1.40 17.32 -1.64
C LYS A 154 -0.07 17.17 -1.23
N TYR A 155 -0.46 15.99 -0.76
CA TYR A 155 -1.82 15.72 -0.33
C TYR A 155 -1.97 15.85 1.18
N TYR A 156 -2.58 16.95 1.63
CA TYR A 156 -2.75 17.22 3.05
C TYR A 156 -3.99 16.49 3.61
N PRO A 157 -3.84 15.60 4.61
CA PRO A 157 -4.97 15.01 5.30
C PRO A 157 -5.75 16.08 6.06
N LYS A 158 -7.08 15.88 6.20
CA LYS A 158 -7.89 16.76 7.04
C LYS A 158 -7.41 16.67 8.49
N ARG A 159 -7.36 17.82 9.19
CA ARG A 159 -6.97 17.86 10.62
C ARG A 159 -7.76 16.84 11.43
N GLY A 160 -7.07 16.04 12.24
CA GLY A 160 -7.67 14.98 13.07
C GLY A 160 -7.94 13.65 12.35
N VAL A 161 -7.74 13.57 11.04
CA VAL A 161 -8.04 12.39 10.22
C VAL A 161 -6.75 11.90 9.57
N LEU A 162 -5.96 11.14 10.34
CA LEU A 162 -4.74 10.47 9.85
C LEU A 162 -5.05 9.18 9.08
N LEU A 163 -6.33 8.87 8.84
CA LEU A 163 -6.83 7.63 8.24
C LEU A 163 -8.07 7.83 7.40
#